data_AF-A0A3D3B3N2-F1
#
_entry.id   AF-A0A3D3B3N2-F1
#
_cell.length_a   1.000
_cell.length_b   1.000
_cell.length_c   1.000
_cell.angle_alpha   90.00
_cell.angle_beta   90.00
_cell.angle_gamma   90.00
#
_symmetry.space_group_name_H-M   'P 1'
#
loop_
_entity.id
_entity.type
_entity.pdbx_description
1 polymer ?
#
loop_
_entity_poly.entity_id
_entity_poly.type
_entity_poly.pdbx_seq_one_letter_code
_entity_poly.pdbx_strand_id
1 'polypeptide(L)'
;MYKSQLASLAEARGLVLQVGHIERFSSSYNTLAKVITQPLYFESYRIAPWKNRGVEVDVILDLMIHDIDMIIGLVDSPVIKVDAVGTPVLGQRIDVANARITFASGCVANVTASRVAYK
;
A
#
# COMPACT_ATOMS: atom_id res chain seq x y z
N MET A 1 15.68 -9.28 3.06
CA MET A 1 16.40 -10.51 3.42
C MET A 1 15.57 -11.45 4.31
N TYR A 2 14.93 -10.97 5.39
CA TYR A 2 14.15 -11.84 6.30
C TYR A 2 12.77 -12.31 5.80
N LYS A 3 12.10 -11.57 4.90
CA LYS A 3 10.74 -11.89 4.44
C LYS A 3 10.66 -13.24 3.70
N SER A 4 11.59 -13.49 2.78
CA SER A 4 11.64 -14.75 2.03
C SER A 4 11.99 -15.94 2.93
N GLN A 5 12.82 -15.73 3.95
CA GLN A 5 13.19 -16.78 4.91
C GLN A 5 11.98 -17.26 5.72
N LEU A 6 11.12 -16.35 6.20
CA LEU A 6 9.92 -16.72 6.93
C LEU A 6 8.91 -17.45 6.04
N ALA A 7 8.72 -16.99 4.80
CA ALA A 7 7.85 -17.67 3.83
C ALA A 7 8.35 -19.10 3.54
N SER A 8 9.63 -19.26 3.21
CA SER A 8 10.24 -20.57 2.97
C SER A 8 10.20 -21.47 4.20
N LEU A 9 10.37 -20.93 5.41
CA LEU A 9 10.29 -21.70 6.65
C LEU A 9 8.86 -22.18 6.94
N ALA A 10 7.87 -21.32 6.72
CA ALA A 10 6.46 -21.69 6.89
C ALA A 10 6.08 -22.79 5.90
N GLU A 11 6.48 -22.64 4.63
CA GLU A 11 6.29 -23.66 3.59
C GLU A 11 6.98 -24.99 3.96
N ALA A 12 8.26 -24.95 4.34
CA ALA A 12 9.02 -26.14 4.73
C ALA A 12 8.45 -26.86 5.97
N ARG A 13 7.68 -26.15 6.81
CA ARG A 13 7.03 -26.71 8.00
C ARG A 13 5.53 -26.95 7.83
N GLY A 14 4.96 -26.70 6.65
CA GLY A 14 3.51 -26.83 6.42
C GLY A 14 2.67 -25.91 7.32
N LEU A 15 3.20 -24.74 7.68
CA LEU A 15 2.54 -23.76 8.55
C LEU A 15 1.86 -22.67 7.73
N VAL A 16 0.75 -22.16 8.25
CA VAL A 16 0.11 -20.95 7.71
C VAL A 16 0.91 -19.72 8.14
N LEU A 17 1.35 -18.92 7.17
CA LEU A 17 1.93 -17.59 7.39
C LEU A 17 1.04 -16.55 6.73
N GLN A 18 0.58 -15.57 7.51
CA GLN A 18 -0.28 -14.51 7.02
C GLN A 18 0.31 -13.14 7.38
N VAL A 19 0.29 -12.23 6.41
CA VAL A 19 0.55 -10.81 6.65
C VAL A 19 -0.76 -10.11 7.01
N GLY A 20 -0.75 -9.31 8.07
CA GLY A 20 -1.93 -8.63 8.62
C GLY A 20 -2.44 -7.43 7.80
N HIS A 21 -2.64 -7.59 6.49
CA HIS A 21 -3.27 -6.57 5.65
C HIS A 21 -4.78 -6.50 5.90
N ILE A 22 -5.14 -5.93 7.04
CA ILE A 22 -6.51 -5.95 7.59
C ILE A 22 -7.58 -5.37 6.63
N GLU A 23 -7.20 -4.41 5.80
CA GLU A 23 -8.13 -3.70 4.91
C GLU A 23 -8.76 -4.62 3.85
N ARG A 24 -8.08 -5.71 3.46
CA ARG A 24 -8.64 -6.75 2.55
C ARG A 24 -9.87 -7.45 3.12
N PHE A 25 -10.03 -7.43 4.44
CA PHE A 25 -11.15 -8.07 5.13
C PHE A 25 -12.33 -7.11 5.36
N SER A 26 -12.20 -5.84 4.94
CA SER A 26 -13.31 -4.90 5.02
C SER A 26 -14.49 -5.33 4.12
N SER A 27 -15.72 -4.98 4.52
CA SER A 27 -16.91 -5.24 3.70
C SER A 27 -16.83 -4.52 2.35
N SER A 28 -16.28 -3.30 2.34
CA SER A 28 -16.05 -2.51 1.14
C SER A 28 -15.11 -3.20 0.16
N TYR A 29 -13.93 -3.64 0.60
CA TYR A 29 -12.99 -4.36 -0.26
C TYR A 29 -13.62 -5.65 -0.83
N ASN A 30 -14.23 -6.47 0.02
CA ASN A 30 -14.88 -7.71 -0.38
C ASN A 30 -16.02 -7.51 -1.40
N THR A 31 -16.68 -6.35 -1.35
CA THR A 31 -17.72 -5.99 -2.32
C THR A 31 -17.09 -5.56 -3.64
N LEU A 32 -16.09 -4.68 -3.59
CA LEU A 32 -15.36 -4.22 -4.78
C LEU A 32 -14.68 -5.36 -5.53
N ALA A 33 -14.04 -6.29 -4.81
CA ALA A 33 -13.36 -7.45 -5.39
C ALA A 33 -14.29 -8.39 -6.16
N LYS A 34 -15.62 -8.33 -5.92
CA LYS A 34 -16.61 -9.13 -6.67
C LYS A 34 -17.12 -8.45 -7.94
N VAL A 35 -16.98 -7.12 -8.04
CA VAL A 35 -17.58 -6.32 -9.13
C VAL A 35 -16.54 -5.70 -10.06
N ILE A 36 -15.33 -5.43 -9.55
CA ILE A 36 -14.22 -4.91 -10.36
C ILE A 36 -13.60 -6.08 -11.12
N THR A 37 -13.59 -5.97 -12.46
CA THR A 37 -13.04 -7.00 -13.36
C THR A 37 -11.85 -6.49 -14.17
N GLN A 38 -11.95 -5.29 -14.75
CA GLN A 38 -10.89 -4.66 -15.55
C GLN A 38 -10.75 -3.18 -15.17
N PRO A 39 -10.18 -2.89 -13.99
CA PRO A 39 -10.03 -1.50 -13.56
C PRO A 39 -9.01 -0.79 -14.44
N LEU A 40 -9.35 0.43 -14.89
CA LEU A 40 -8.45 1.25 -15.71
C LEU A 40 -7.63 2.22 -14.85
N TYR A 41 -8.19 2.68 -13.73
CA TYR A 41 -7.57 3.71 -12.91
C TYR A 41 -7.95 3.60 -11.44
N PHE A 42 -6.99 3.88 -10.56
CA PHE A 42 -7.20 4.08 -9.14
C PHE A 42 -6.61 5.42 -8.69
N GLU A 43 -7.29 6.04 -7.74
CA GLU A 43 -6.78 7.21 -7.04
C GLU A 43 -7.05 7.06 -5.55
N SER A 44 -6.03 7.28 -4.73
CA SER A 44 -6.14 7.16 -3.28
C SER A 44 -5.41 8.30 -2.57
N TYR A 45 -6.03 8.75 -1.48
CA TYR A 45 -5.53 9.77 -0.58
C TYR A 45 -5.65 9.28 0.86
N ARG A 46 -4.52 8.95 1.49
CA ARG A 46 -4.46 8.60 2.90
C ARG A 46 -3.76 9.70 3.68
N ILE A 47 -4.57 10.62 4.20
CA ILE A 47 -4.11 11.85 4.85
C ILE A 47 -4.44 11.76 6.34
N ALA A 48 -3.41 11.75 7.18
CA ALA A 48 -3.52 11.64 8.62
C ALA A 48 -2.93 12.88 9.32
N PRO A 49 -3.46 13.29 10.48
CA PRO A 49 -2.83 14.31 11.30
C PRO A 49 -1.52 13.79 11.88
N TRP A 50 -0.60 14.72 12.15
CA TRP A 50 0.65 14.39 12.80
C TRP A 50 0.40 13.79 14.19
N LYS A 51 1.12 12.71 14.50
CA LYS A 51 1.15 12.08 15.82
C LYS A 51 2.60 11.90 16.24
N ASN A 52 2.91 12.07 17.51
CA ASN A 52 4.26 11.83 18.06
C ASN A 52 4.62 10.33 18.17
N ARG A 53 4.07 9.49 17.29
CA ARG A 53 4.30 8.04 17.20
C ARG A 53 4.37 7.64 15.72
N GLY A 54 5.17 6.63 15.39
CA GLY A 54 5.35 6.20 13.99
C GLY A 54 6.31 7.08 13.18
N VAL A 55 6.96 8.05 13.82
CA VAL A 55 7.96 8.95 13.19
C VAL A 55 9.24 8.23 12.76
N GLU A 56 9.45 7.01 13.26
CA GLU A 56 10.60 6.17 12.94
C GLU A 56 10.45 5.36 11.64
N VAL A 57 9.29 5.45 10.97
CA VAL A 57 9.03 4.76 9.69
C VAL A 57 8.48 5.74 8.66
N ASP A 58 8.83 5.56 7.39
CA ASP A 58 8.32 6.40 6.30
C ASP A 58 6.80 6.25 6.13
N VAL A 59 6.13 7.33 5.72
CA VAL A 59 4.68 7.34 5.47
C VAL A 59 4.24 6.26 4.48
N ILE A 60 5.14 5.83 3.60
CA ILE A 60 4.88 4.74 2.65
C ILE A 60 4.60 3.43 3.39
N LEU A 61 5.45 3.05 4.35
CA LEU A 61 5.38 1.77 5.04
C LEU A 61 4.32 1.73 6.15
N ASP A 62 3.90 2.90 6.62
CA ASP A 62 2.93 3.07 7.70
C ASP A 62 1.51 3.33 7.19
N LEU A 63 1.36 4.15 6.14
CA LEU A 63 0.08 4.54 5.58
C LEU A 63 -0.14 3.98 4.16
N MET A 64 0.72 4.34 3.22
CA MET A 64 0.51 4.06 1.78
C MET A 64 0.41 2.56 1.48
N ILE A 65 1.11 1.71 2.24
CA ILE A 65 1.18 0.26 2.03
C ILE A 65 -0.21 -0.39 2.05
N HIS A 66 -1.15 0.15 2.81
CA HIS A 66 -2.53 -0.34 2.88
C HIS A 66 -3.27 -0.14 1.55
N ASP A 67 -3.11 1.04 0.96
CA ASP A 67 -3.75 1.36 -0.33
C ASP A 67 -3.07 0.61 -1.47
N ILE A 68 -1.73 0.52 -1.46
CA ILE A 68 -0.97 -0.29 -2.42
C ILE A 68 -1.43 -1.74 -2.37
N ASP A 69 -1.56 -2.32 -1.18
CA ASP A 69 -1.99 -3.70 -1.01
C ASP A 69 -3.40 -3.95 -1.57
N MET A 70 -4.36 -3.08 -1.23
CA MET A 70 -5.72 -3.18 -1.76
C MET A 70 -5.74 -3.04 -3.29
N ILE A 71 -5.04 -2.05 -3.84
CA ILE A 71 -5.02 -1.79 -5.29
C ILE A 71 -4.40 -2.98 -6.02
N ILE A 72 -3.27 -3.52 -5.57
CA ILE A 72 -2.65 -4.71 -6.17
C ILE A 72 -3.63 -5.89 -6.15
N GLY A 73 -4.34 -6.09 -5.04
CA GLY A 73 -5.35 -7.15 -4.92
C GLY A 73 -6.57 -6.98 -5.83
N LEU A 74 -6.95 -5.74 -6.17
CA LEU A 74 -8.09 -5.45 -7.06
C LEU A 74 -7.70 -5.42 -8.55
N VAL A 75 -6.46 -5.04 -8.87
CA VAL A 75 -5.97 -4.99 -10.26
C VAL A 75 -5.61 -6.39 -10.78
N ASP A 76 -5.11 -7.27 -9.89
CA ASP A 76 -4.69 -8.63 -10.20
C ASP A 76 -3.80 -8.73 -11.46
N SER A 77 -2.82 -7.83 -11.55
CA SER A 77 -1.88 -7.75 -12.66
C SER A 77 -0.49 -7.38 -12.17
N PRO A 78 0.59 -7.80 -12.86
CA PRO A 78 1.95 -7.38 -12.49
C PRO A 78 2.14 -5.87 -12.56
N VAL A 79 2.86 -5.31 -11.59
CA VAL A 79 3.37 -3.94 -11.65
C VAL A 79 4.55 -3.90 -12.62
N ILE A 80 4.50 -2.98 -13.60
CA ILE A 80 5.54 -2.82 -14.62
C ILE A 80 6.33 -1.52 -14.49
N LYS A 81 5.78 -0.52 -13.80
CA LYS A 81 6.46 0.76 -13.57
C LYS A 81 5.98 1.42 -12.28
N VAL A 82 6.90 2.06 -11.57
CA VAL A 82 6.60 2.95 -10.45
C VAL A 82 7.38 4.24 -10.64
N ASP A 83 6.68 5.37 -10.71
CA ASP A 83 7.24 6.71 -10.61
C ASP A 83 6.78 7.30 -9.26
N ALA A 84 7.69 7.77 -8.43
CA ALA A 84 7.34 8.24 -7.08
C ALA A 84 8.16 9.45 -6.64
N VAL A 85 7.57 10.28 -5.79
CA VAL A 85 8.21 11.39 -5.10
C VAL A 85 7.80 11.37 -3.64
N GLY A 86 8.71 11.75 -2.76
CA GLY A 86 8.43 11.90 -1.34
C GLY A 86 9.30 12.99 -0.73
N THR A 87 8.78 13.64 0.30
CA THR A 87 9.52 14.67 1.03
C THR A 87 9.34 14.51 2.54
N PRO A 88 10.39 14.74 3.34
CA PRO A 88 10.23 15.06 4.75
C PRO A 88 9.54 16.42 4.92
N VAL A 89 8.80 16.58 6.02
CA VAL A 89 8.14 17.85 6.36
C VAL A 89 8.44 18.25 7.81
N LEU A 90 8.24 17.34 8.76
CA LEU A 90 8.42 17.60 10.20
C LEU A 90 9.66 16.87 10.77
N GLY A 91 10.08 15.77 10.16
CA GLY A 91 11.26 15.00 10.57
C GLY A 91 12.28 14.80 9.46
N GLN A 92 13.14 13.79 9.62
CA GLN A 92 14.10 13.38 8.57
C GLN A 92 13.55 12.32 7.62
N ARG A 93 12.39 11.73 7.96
CA ARG A 93 11.73 10.68 7.16
C ARG A 93 10.69 11.25 6.22
N ILE A 94 10.31 10.47 5.22
CA ILE A 94 9.30 10.88 4.25
C ILE A 94 7.95 10.94 4.95
N ASP A 95 7.41 12.15 5.07
CA ASP A 95 6.13 12.45 5.72
C ASP A 95 4.99 12.60 4.72
N VAL A 96 5.33 12.94 3.47
CA VAL A 96 4.40 13.03 2.34
C VAL A 96 4.99 12.31 1.14
N ALA A 97 4.21 11.46 0.51
CA ALA A 97 4.61 10.74 -0.69
C ALA A 97 3.46 10.64 -1.70
N ASN A 98 3.83 10.68 -2.97
CA ASN A 98 2.97 10.36 -4.10
C ASN A 98 3.65 9.30 -4.97
N ALA A 99 2.90 8.29 -5.40
CA ALA A 99 3.38 7.27 -6.30
C ALA A 99 2.37 7.01 -7.41
N ARG A 100 2.86 6.95 -8.65
CA ARG A 100 2.15 6.46 -9.82
C ARG A 100 2.64 5.04 -10.14
N ILE A 101 1.73 4.09 -10.06
CA ILE A 101 1.98 2.66 -10.31
C ILE A 101 1.30 2.30 -11.63
N THR A 102 2.05 1.71 -12.56
CA THR A 102 1.52 1.21 -13.84
C THR A 102 1.56 -0.31 -13.84
N PHE A 103 0.46 -0.93 -14.25
CA PHE A 103 0.28 -2.37 -14.31
C PHE A 103 0.31 -2.89 -15.74
N ALA A 104 0.66 -4.16 -15.94
CA ALA A 104 0.69 -4.80 -17.25
C ALA A 104 -0.68 -4.83 -17.94
N SER A 105 -1.77 -4.83 -17.17
CA SER A 105 -3.15 -4.70 -17.66
C SER A 105 -3.46 -3.35 -18.30
N GLY A 106 -2.56 -2.36 -18.21
CA GLY A 106 -2.80 -0.97 -18.59
C GLY A 106 -3.44 -0.14 -17.47
N CYS A 107 -3.81 -0.76 -16.34
CA CYS A 107 -4.29 -0.03 -15.17
C CYS A 107 -3.20 0.91 -14.63
N VAL A 108 -3.61 2.08 -14.15
CA VAL A 108 -2.73 3.06 -13.49
C VAL A 108 -3.30 3.41 -12.12
N ALA A 109 -2.46 3.45 -11.09
CA ALA A 109 -2.85 3.89 -9.76
C ALA A 109 -2.02 5.08 -9.31
N ASN A 110 -2.69 6.16 -8.90
CA ASN A 110 -2.06 7.30 -8.21
C ASN A 110 -2.38 7.22 -6.72
N VAL A 111 -1.34 7.11 -5.89
CA VAL A 111 -1.48 6.92 -4.44
C VAL A 111 -0.75 8.04 -3.73
N THR A 112 -1.49 8.81 -2.94
CA THR A 112 -0.97 9.89 -2.10
C THR A 112 -1.13 9.52 -0.64
N ALA A 113 -0.04 9.62 0.13
CA ALA A 113 -0.07 9.47 1.57
C ALA A 113 0.60 10.66 2.25
N SER A 114 -0.01 11.14 3.33
CA SER A 114 0.52 12.24 4.14
C SER A 114 0.20 12.02 5.60
N ARG A 115 1.14 12.33 6.48
CA ARG A 115 0.92 12.38 7.94
C ARG A 115 0.99 13.78 8.52
N VAL A 116 0.85 14.82 7.68
CA VAL A 116 0.97 16.23 8.06
C VAL A 116 -0.31 17.02 7.79
N ALA A 117 -1.47 16.37 7.96
CA ALA A 117 -2.75 17.07 7.85
C ALA A 117 -2.87 18.16 8.91
N TYR A 118 -3.26 19.37 8.49
CA TYR A 118 -3.73 20.40 9.40
C TYR A 118 -5.08 19.98 10.00
N LYS A 119 -5.28 20.28 11.27
CA LYS A 119 -6.54 20.06 11.98
C LYS A 119 -7.40 21.31 11.93
#